data_AF-A0AAU8MR07-F1
#
_entry.id   AF-A0AAU8MR07-F1
#
_cell.length_a   1.000
_cell.length_b   1.000
_cell.length_c   1.000
_cell.angle_alpha   90.00
_cell.angle_beta   90.00
_cell.angle_gamma   90.00
#
_symmetry.space_group_name_H-M   'P 1'
#
loop_
_entity.id
_entity.type
_entity.pdbx_description
1 polymer ?
#
loop_
_entity_poly.entity_id
_entity_poly.type
_entity_poly.pdbx_seq_one_letter_code
_entity_poly.pdbx_strand_id
1 'polypeptide(L)'
;MSLFNDTAQSVRELWIAPAGSEEWRRIALPLSGLAAGAEQTLRLSAPPGGCVFDLRFDLRRGWNFLHRGVDFCRFDTYRLGRYLRGKSPPRPVALRDERPRVQGVAAQPAD
;
A
#
# COMPACT_ATOMS: atom_id res chain seq x y z
N MET A 1 -6.51 1.97 -18.97
CA MET A 1 -5.50 1.54 -18.00
C MET A 1 -6.03 0.36 -17.19
N SER A 2 -5.22 -0.67 -17.06
CA SER A 2 -5.40 -1.80 -16.15
C SER A 2 -4.55 -1.60 -14.90
N LEU A 3 -5.10 -1.90 -13.73
CA LEU A 3 -4.37 -1.97 -12.46
C LEU A 3 -4.28 -3.43 -12.03
N PHE A 4 -3.07 -3.97 -11.97
CA PHE A 4 -2.80 -5.32 -11.49
C PHE A 4 -2.12 -5.30 -10.12
N ASN A 5 -2.70 -6.02 -9.16
CA ASN A 5 -2.13 -6.17 -7.84
C ASN A 5 -1.17 -7.38 -7.78
N ASP A 6 0.08 -7.20 -8.21
CA ASP A 6 1.16 -8.18 -8.05
C ASP A 6 1.84 -8.13 -6.65
N THR A 7 1.13 -7.65 -5.62
CA THR A 7 1.59 -7.72 -4.23
C THR A 7 1.01 -8.94 -3.51
N ALA A 8 1.56 -9.25 -2.34
CA ALA A 8 1.01 -10.30 -1.47
C ALA A 8 -0.20 -9.85 -0.61
N GLN A 9 -0.63 -8.59 -0.72
CA GLN A 9 -1.69 -8.02 0.11
C GLN A 9 -2.85 -7.48 -0.73
N SER A 10 -4.07 -7.60 -0.23
CA SER A 10 -5.24 -6.96 -0.85
C SER A 10 -5.14 -5.44 -0.72
N VAL A 11 -5.43 -4.72 -1.79
CA VAL A 11 -5.69 -3.27 -1.76
C VAL A 11 -7.11 -3.06 -1.25
N ARG A 12 -7.26 -2.29 -0.19
CA ARG A 12 -8.56 -1.94 0.41
C ARG A 12 -9.14 -0.69 -0.22
N GLU A 13 -8.29 0.31 -0.45
CA GLU A 13 -8.70 1.56 -1.05
C GLU A 13 -7.70 2.01 -2.11
N LEU A 14 -8.26 2.63 -3.15
CA LEU A 14 -7.53 3.27 -4.22
C LEU A 14 -8.11 4.68 -4.42
N TRP A 15 -7.22 5.65 -4.44
CA TRP A 15 -7.53 7.05 -4.67
C TRP A 15 -6.69 7.57 -5.83
N ILE A 16 -7.25 8.48 -6.60
CA ILE A 16 -6.61 9.09 -7.76
C ILE A 16 -6.83 10.60 -7.78
N ALA A 17 -5.82 11.36 -8.17
CA ALA A 17 -5.90 12.79 -8.44
C ALA A 17 -5.13 13.12 -9.72
N PRO A 18 -5.52 14.15 -10.49
CA PRO A 18 -4.62 14.77 -11.46
C PRO A 18 -3.25 15.03 -10.84
N ALA A 19 -2.17 14.86 -11.60
CA ALA A 19 -0.82 14.98 -11.07
C ALA A 19 -0.59 16.34 -10.38
N GLY A 20 -0.16 16.30 -9.11
CA GLY A 20 0.12 17.50 -8.31
C GLY A 20 -1.11 18.24 -7.78
N SER A 21 -2.33 17.75 -8.00
CA SER A 21 -3.55 18.34 -7.42
C SER A 21 -3.98 17.62 -6.14
N GLU A 22 -4.79 18.29 -5.33
CA GLU A 22 -5.43 17.71 -4.13
C GLU A 22 -6.87 17.22 -4.40
N GLU A 23 -7.25 17.11 -5.69
CA GLU A 23 -8.59 16.68 -6.12
C GLU A 23 -8.73 15.15 -6.09
N TRP A 24 -8.55 14.58 -4.91
CA TRP A 24 -8.60 13.14 -4.69
C TRP A 24 -10.00 12.57 -4.89
N ARG A 25 -10.10 11.55 -5.73
CA ARG A 25 -11.32 10.78 -5.94
C ARG A 25 -11.07 9.31 -5.62
N ARG A 26 -12.01 8.72 -4.88
CA ARG A 26 -11.96 7.28 -4.58
C ARG A 26 -12.36 6.49 -5.82
N ILE A 27 -11.57 5.47 -6.14
CA ILE A 27 -11.94 4.47 -7.13
C ILE A 27 -12.76 3.38 -6.43
N ALA A 28 -13.93 3.09 -6.98
CA ALA A 28 -14.75 1.99 -6.50
C ALA A 28 -14.02 0.66 -6.74
N LEU A 29 -13.87 -0.12 -5.67
CA LEU A 29 -13.37 -1.49 -5.68
C LEU A 29 -14.48 -2.42 -5.19
N PRO A 30 -14.40 -3.74 -5.48
CA PRO A 30 -15.26 -4.73 -4.83
C PRO A 30 -15.19 -4.61 -3.29
N LEU A 31 -16.22 -5.09 -2.59
CA LEU A 31 -16.27 -5.02 -1.12
C LEU A 31 -15.05 -5.69 -0.44
N SER A 32 -14.53 -6.76 -1.04
CA SER A 32 -13.33 -7.47 -0.60
C SER A 32 -12.01 -6.74 -0.93
N GLY A 33 -12.09 -5.58 -1.60
CA GLY A 33 -10.96 -4.87 -2.18
C GLY A 33 -10.45 -5.52 -3.47
N LEU A 34 -9.29 -5.06 -3.94
CA LEU A 34 -8.58 -5.71 -5.04
C LEU A 34 -7.60 -6.76 -4.48
N ALA A 35 -7.96 -8.04 -4.63
CA ALA A 35 -7.18 -9.15 -4.11
C ALA A 35 -5.77 -9.25 -4.74
N ALA A 36 -4.87 -9.99 -4.08
CA ALA A 36 -3.57 -10.33 -4.66
C ALA A 36 -3.77 -11.14 -5.95
N GLY A 37 -3.03 -10.79 -7.01
CA GLY A 37 -3.16 -11.40 -8.34
C GLY A 37 -4.40 -10.98 -9.12
N ALA A 38 -5.24 -10.09 -8.57
CA ALA A 38 -6.43 -9.59 -9.26
C ALA A 38 -6.13 -8.30 -10.06
N GLU A 39 -7.03 -8.02 -10.99
CA GLU A 39 -6.96 -6.88 -11.90
C GLU A 39 -8.22 -6.00 -11.80
N GLN A 40 -8.04 -4.69 -11.92
CA GLN A 40 -9.12 -3.71 -12.02
C GLN A 40 -8.88 -2.79 -13.23
N THR A 41 -9.85 -2.71 -14.13
CA THR A 41 -9.82 -1.70 -15.20
C THR A 41 -10.20 -0.33 -14.64
N LEU A 42 -9.34 0.66 -14.85
CA LEU A 42 -9.58 2.05 -14.49
C LEU A 42 -10.14 2.79 -15.71
N ARG A 43 -11.38 3.27 -15.59
CA ARG A 43 -12.03 4.14 -16.58
C ARG A 43 -12.08 5.55 -16.03
N LEU A 44 -11.16 6.39 -16.50
CA LEU A 44 -11.05 7.77 -16.06
C LEU A 44 -11.53 8.68 -17.19
N SER A 45 -12.51 9.53 -16.89
CA SER A 45 -12.82 10.67 -17.75
C SER A 45 -11.86 11.78 -17.39
N ALA A 46 -10.97 12.12 -18.32
CA ALA A 46 -10.01 13.20 -18.17
C ALA A 46 -10.06 14.12 -19.40
N PRO A 47 -9.86 15.44 -19.22
CA PRO A 47 -9.69 16.34 -20.36
C PRO A 47 -8.53 15.87 -21.26
N PRO A 48 -8.54 16.19 -22.57
CA PRO A 48 -7.39 15.94 -23.45
C PRO A 48 -6.11 16.53 -22.85
N GLY A 49 -5.04 15.72 -22.75
CA GLY A 49 -3.77 16.10 -22.10
C GLY A 49 -3.71 15.90 -20.58
N GLY A 50 -4.83 15.59 -19.91
CA GLY A 50 -4.93 15.36 -18.47
C GLY A 50 -4.79 13.91 -18.03
N CYS A 51 -3.86 13.13 -18.62
CA CYS A 51 -3.73 11.69 -18.35
C CYS A 51 -2.62 11.33 -17.36
N VAL A 52 -1.96 12.31 -16.74
CA VAL A 52 -0.97 12.05 -15.69
C VAL A 52 -1.65 12.18 -14.34
N PHE A 53 -1.51 11.14 -13.51
CA PHE A 53 -2.22 11.03 -12.24
C PHE A 53 -1.31 10.65 -11.09
N ASP A 54 -1.66 11.13 -9.91
CA ASP A 54 -1.13 10.62 -8.65
C ASP A 54 -2.08 9.53 -8.14
N LEU A 55 -1.50 8.41 -7.67
CA LEU A 55 -2.23 7.25 -7.16
C LEU A 55 -1.91 7.01 -5.70
N ARG A 56 -2.94 6.91 -4.86
CA ARG A 56 -2.80 6.49 -3.47
C ARG A 56 -3.48 5.15 -3.22
N PHE A 57 -2.79 4.26 -2.53
CA PHE A 57 -3.27 2.92 -2.21
C PHE A 57 -3.19 2.70 -0.71
N ASP A 58 -4.25 2.14 -0.12
CA ASP A 58 -4.24 1.65 1.26
C ASP A 58 -4.47 0.13 1.24
N LEU A 59 -3.51 -0.63 1.76
CA LEU A 59 -3.50 -2.09 1.77
C LEU A 59 -3.99 -2.64 3.11
N ARG A 60 -4.47 -3.90 3.10
CA ARG A 60 -5.20 -4.49 4.24
C ARG A 60 -4.42 -4.52 5.57
N ARG A 61 -3.08 -4.46 5.57
CA ARG A 61 -2.23 -4.43 6.78
C ARG A 61 -1.77 -3.04 7.20
N GLY A 62 -2.46 -1.98 6.76
CA GLY A 62 -2.18 -0.60 7.14
C GLY A 62 -1.03 0.04 6.37
N TRP A 63 -0.54 -0.63 5.33
CA TRP A 63 0.48 -0.05 4.45
C TRP A 63 -0.21 0.90 3.49
N ASN A 64 0.23 2.15 3.47
CA ASN A 64 -0.22 3.15 2.54
C ASN A 64 0.89 3.51 1.56
N PHE A 65 0.49 3.91 0.36
CA PHE A 65 1.42 4.15 -0.71
C PHE A 65 0.93 5.30 -1.61
N LEU A 66 1.85 6.19 -2.03
CA LEU A 66 1.61 7.29 -2.97
C LEU A 66 2.59 7.21 -4.15
N HIS A 67 2.08 7.00 -5.36
CA HIS A 67 2.82 7.17 -6.61
C HIS A 67 2.45 8.52 -7.21
N ARG A 68 3.43 9.38 -7.46
CA ARG A 68 3.19 10.62 -8.19
C ARG A 68 3.55 10.49 -9.66
N GLY A 69 2.81 11.17 -10.53
CA GLY A 69 3.16 11.35 -11.93
C GLY A 69 3.01 10.10 -12.80
N VAL A 70 2.02 9.24 -12.53
CA VAL A 70 1.77 8.06 -13.35
C VAL A 70 1.13 8.47 -14.67
N ASP A 71 1.83 8.23 -15.77
CA ASP A 71 1.39 8.59 -17.11
C ASP A 71 0.47 7.50 -17.69
N PHE A 72 -0.84 7.75 -17.70
CA PHE A 72 -1.84 6.83 -18.25
C PHE A 72 -1.96 6.92 -19.78
N CYS A 73 -1.37 7.94 -20.42
CA CYS A 73 -1.27 7.99 -21.88
C CYS A 73 -0.21 7.01 -22.39
N ARG A 74 0.91 6.89 -21.65
CA ARG A 74 2.05 6.08 -22.06
C ARG A 74 1.90 4.60 -21.71
N PHE A 75 1.20 4.30 -20.61
CA PHE A 75 1.12 2.93 -20.09
C PHE A 75 -0.31 2.41 -20.10
N ASP A 76 -0.46 1.15 -20.52
CA ASP A 76 -1.74 0.46 -20.51
C ASP A 76 -2.00 -0.27 -19.19
N THR A 77 -0.94 -0.61 -18.45
CA THR A 77 -0.98 -1.46 -17.26
C THR A 77 -0.09 -0.90 -16.15
N TYR A 78 -0.67 -0.71 -14.98
CA TYR A 78 0.01 -0.40 -13.74
C TYR A 78 0.17 -1.66 -12.88
N ARG A 79 1.39 -2.00 -12.47
CA ARG A 79 1.68 -3.15 -11.58
C ARG A 79 2.19 -2.67 -10.24
N LEU A 80 1.37 -2.82 -9.19
CA LEU A 80 1.62 -2.23 -7.87
C LEU A 80 2.91 -2.74 -7.21
N GLY A 81 3.13 -4.04 -7.22
CA GLY A 81 4.31 -4.70 -6.67
C GLY A 81 5.60 -4.28 -7.35
N ARG A 82 5.60 -4.01 -8.67
CA ARG A 82 6.78 -3.47 -9.38
C ARG A 82 7.24 -2.15 -8.78
N TYR A 83 6.29 -1.24 -8.51
CA TYR A 83 6.60 0.04 -7.90
C TYR A 83 7.11 -0.15 -6.46
N LEU A 84 6.46 -1.00 -5.67
CA LEU A 84 6.81 -1.19 -4.26
C LEU A 84 8.18 -1.84 -4.06
N ARG A 85 8.72 -2.62 -5.01
CA ARG A 85 10.04 -3.25 -4.86
C ARG A 85 11.20 -2.25 -4.73
N GLY A 86 11.08 -1.05 -5.30
CA GLY A 86 12.08 0.02 -5.12
C GLY A 86 11.82 0.94 -3.92
N LYS A 87 10.69 0.74 -3.21
CA LYS A 87 10.14 1.67 -2.22
C LYS A 87 9.70 0.97 -0.92
N SER A 88 9.99 -0.33 -0.78
CA SER A 88 9.62 -1.09 0.40
C SER A 88 10.33 -0.48 1.62
N PRO A 89 9.62 -0.10 2.69
CA PRO A 89 10.27 0.25 3.94
C PRO A 89 11.14 -0.93 4.39
N PRO A 90 12.28 -0.68 5.06
CA PRO A 90 13.11 -1.77 5.59
C PRO A 90 12.23 -2.73 6.38
N ARG A 91 12.50 -4.04 6.26
CA ARG A 91 11.85 -5.08 7.07
C ARG A 91 11.81 -4.58 8.52
N PRO A 92 10.65 -4.64 9.22
CA PRO A 92 10.63 -4.37 10.65
C PRO A 92 11.69 -5.24 11.30
N VAL A 93 12.75 -4.63 11.82
CA VAL A 93 13.70 -5.35 12.67
C VAL A 93 12.86 -5.77 13.86
N ALA A 94 12.74 -7.07 14.09
CA ALA A 94 12.12 -7.56 15.31
C ALA A 94 12.90 -6.93 16.46
N LEU A 95 12.26 -6.00 17.19
CA LEU A 95 12.80 -5.53 18.46
C LEU A 95 12.93 -6.79 19.31
N ARG A 96 14.16 -7.28 19.51
CA ARG A 96 14.41 -8.27 20.55
C ARG A 96 14.04 -7.56 21.85
N ASP A 97 13.02 -8.05 22.54
CA ASP A 97 12.68 -7.56 23.87
C ASP A 97 13.82 -8.02 24.79
N GLU A 98 14.86 -7.18 24.93
CA GLU A 98 15.99 -7.38 25.85
C GLU A 98 15.59 -7.09 27.30
N ARG A 99 14.36 -7.45 27.70
CA ARG A 99 13.98 -7.37 29.11
C ARG A 99 14.84 -8.36 29.91
N PRO A 100 15.66 -7.88 30.86
CA PRO A 100 16.41 -8.78 31.70
C PRO A 100 15.44 -9.61 32.55
N ARG A 101 15.62 -10.94 32.55
CA ARG A 101 14.97 -11.82 33.52
C ARG A 101 15.40 -11.38 34.91
N VAL A 102 14.49 -10.75 35.65
CA VAL A 102 14.66 -10.54 37.08
C VAL A 102 14.64 -11.93 37.72
N GLN A 103 15.78 -12.38 38.26
CA GLN A 103 15.85 -13.59 39.06
C GLN A 103 15.18 -13.29 40.41
N GLY A 104 14.06 -13.96 40.68
CA GLY A 104 13.39 -13.87 41.98
C GLY A 104 14.25 -14.49 43.07
N VAL A 105 14.48 -13.72 44.13
CA VAL A 105 15.18 -14.11 45.36
C VAL A 105 14.44 -15.28 46.04
N ALA A 106 15.20 -16.31 46.44
CA ALA A 106 14.70 -17.42 47.24
C ALA A 106 14.38 -16.95 48.66
N ALA A 107 13.17 -17.25 49.14
CA ALA A 107 12.82 -17.11 50.56
C ALA A 107 13.45 -18.25 51.37
N GLN A 108 14.17 -17.91 52.43
CA GLN A 108 14.67 -18.85 53.44
C GLN A 108 13.55 -19.15 54.46
N PRO A 109 13.45 -20.36 55.03
CA PRO A 109 12.51 -20.65 56.09
C PRO A 109 13.03 -20.11 57.43
N ALA A 110 12.10 -19.71 58.31
CA ALA A 110 12.36 -19.45 59.71
C ALA A 110 11.93 -20.69 60.53
N ASP A 111 12.72 -20.99 61.57
CA ASP A 111 12.62 -22.13 62.51
C ASP A 111 11.25 -22.32 63.17
#